data_AF-A0A4S1ERH8-F1
#
_entry.id   AF-A0A4S1ERH8-F1
#
_cell.length_a   1.000
_cell.length_b   1.000
_cell.length_c   1.000
_cell.angle_alpha   90.00
_cell.angle_beta   90.00
_cell.angle_gamma   90.00
#
_symmetry.space_group_name_H-M   'P 1'
#
loop_
_entity.id
_entity.type
_entity.pdbx_description
1 polymer ?
#
loop_
_entity_poly.entity_id
_entity_poly.type
_entity_poly.pdbx_seq_one_letter_code
_entity_poly.pdbx_strand_id
1 'polypeptide(L)'
;LGVSSSNLSGRTLCDLVLGHDTELTRLPWVNRTVKKWEPEPLRWLGVHTMYQLYRIADRREANGLGRTSRLAAFADRLTGH
;
A
#
# COMPACT_ATOMS: atom_id res chain seq x y z
N LEU A 1 -1.32 -5.13 -22.93
CA LEU A 1 -0.62 -5.66 -21.73
C LEU A 1 -1.39 -6.79 -21.00
N GLY A 2 -2.72 -6.92 -21.15
CA GLY A 2 -3.46 -8.01 -20.48
C GLY A 2 -3.36 -9.40 -21.15
N VAL A 3 -3.30 -9.47 -22.48
CA VAL A 3 -3.38 -10.74 -23.23
C VAL A 3 -2.20 -11.67 -22.92
N SER A 4 -0.97 -11.13 -22.88
CA SER A 4 0.22 -11.92 -22.56
C SER A 4 0.17 -12.48 -21.13
N SER A 5 -0.28 -11.68 -20.16
CA SER A 5 -0.46 -12.11 -18.77
C SER A 5 -1.54 -13.18 -18.65
N SER A 6 -2.69 -13.00 -19.30
CA SER A 6 -3.77 -14.00 -19.30
C SER A 6 -3.33 -15.31 -19.95
N ASN A 7 -2.58 -15.27 -21.05
CA ASN A 7 -2.04 -16.47 -21.70
C ASN A 7 -1.06 -17.23 -20.79
N LEU A 8 -0.14 -16.51 -20.13
CA LEU A 8 0.79 -17.09 -19.16
C LEU A 8 0.02 -17.76 -18.01
N SER A 9 -0.91 -17.04 -17.38
CA SER A 9 -1.72 -17.56 -16.26
C SER A 9 -2.57 -18.76 -16.67
N GLY A 10 -3.14 -18.77 -17.88
CA GLY A 10 -3.92 -19.90 -18.39
C GLY A 10 -3.09 -21.18 -18.53
N ARG A 11 -1.86 -21.08 -19.03
CA ARG A 11 -0.93 -22.22 -19.13
C ARG A 11 -0.53 -22.72 -17.76
N THR A 12 -0.17 -21.83 -16.84
CA THR A 12 0.11 -22.18 -15.43
C THR A 12 -1.07 -22.89 -14.77
N LEU A 13 -2.31 -22.41 -14.99
CA LEU A 13 -3.50 -23.02 -14.40
C LEU A 13 -3.76 -24.42 -14.96
N CYS A 14 -3.58 -24.62 -16.27
CA CYS A 14 -3.70 -25.93 -16.91
C CYS A 14 -2.72 -26.94 -16.26
N ASP A 15 -1.45 -26.58 -16.13
CA ASP A 15 -0.42 -27.43 -15.53
C ASP A 15 -0.75 -27.76 -14.07
N LEU A 16 -1.25 -26.79 -13.29
CA LEU A 16 -1.68 -27.02 -11.90
C LEU A 16 -2.87 -27.98 -11.79
N VAL A 17 -3.88 -27.84 -12.64
CA VAL A 17 -5.08 -28.68 -12.64
C VAL A 17 -4.74 -30.11 -13.06
N LEU A 18 -3.85 -30.27 -14.04
CA LEU A 18 -3.39 -31.58 -14.52
C LEU A 18 -2.30 -32.20 -13.63
N GLY A 19 -1.80 -31.48 -12.62
CA GLY A 19 -0.76 -31.95 -11.72
C GLY A 19 0.62 -32.07 -12.38
N HIS A 20 0.87 -31.31 -13.44
CA HIS A 20 2.16 -31.26 -14.11
C HIS A 20 3.16 -30.39 -13.35
N ASP A 21 4.36 -30.91 -13.13
CA ASP A 21 5.47 -30.15 -12.56
C ASP A 21 6.26 -29.48 -13.70
N THR A 22 6.03 -28.19 -13.90
CA THR A 22 6.64 -27.39 -14.97
C THR A 22 7.27 -26.13 -14.40
N GLU A 23 8.15 -25.49 -15.16
CA GLU A 23 8.73 -24.20 -14.78
C GLU A 23 7.67 -23.13 -14.48
N LEU A 24 6.48 -23.25 -15.09
CA LEU A 24 5.37 -22.34 -14.85
C LEU A 24 4.70 -22.54 -13.48
N THR A 25 4.62 -23.78 -12.99
CA THR A 25 4.01 -24.10 -11.68
C THR A 25 4.96 -23.81 -10.51
N ARG A 26 6.26 -23.68 -10.77
CA ARG A 26 7.31 -23.35 -9.79
C ARG A 26 7.53 -21.85 -9.57
N LEU A 27 6.81 -20.99 -10.30
CA LEU A 27 6.97 -19.54 -10.18
C LEU A 27 6.56 -19.05 -8.78
N PRO A 28 7.26 -18.05 -8.22
CA PRO A 28 7.14 -17.68 -6.79
C PRO A 28 5.78 -17.11 -6.37
N TRP A 29 4.90 -16.80 -7.32
CA TRP A 29 3.54 -16.34 -7.06
C TRP A 29 2.50 -17.47 -7.10
N VAL A 30 2.86 -18.65 -7.61
CA VAL A 30 1.97 -19.82 -7.66
C VAL A 30 1.77 -20.36 -6.25
N ASN A 31 0.51 -20.65 -5.89
CA ASN A 31 0.12 -21.14 -4.56
C ASN A 31 0.61 -20.27 -3.39
N ARG A 32 0.91 -18.99 -3.65
CA ARG A 32 1.37 -18.06 -2.61
C ARG A 32 0.21 -17.74 -1.67
N THR A 33 0.39 -18.04 -0.40
CA THR A 33 -0.53 -17.57 0.64
C THR A 33 -0.39 -16.06 0.76
N VAL A 34 -1.40 -15.33 0.29
CA VAL A 34 -1.47 -13.87 0.47
C VAL A 34 -1.91 -13.56 1.91
N LYS A 35 -1.25 -12.58 2.53
CA LYS A 35 -1.75 -12.04 3.81
C LYS A 35 -3.09 -11.39 3.54
N LYS A 36 -4.02 -11.51 4.50
CA LYS A 36 -5.26 -10.75 4.47
C LYS A 36 -4.89 -9.27 4.39
N TRP A 37 -5.40 -8.61 3.36
CA TRP A 37 -5.31 -7.17 3.21
C TRP A 37 -5.91 -6.49 4.44
N GLU A 38 -5.39 -5.33 4.84
CA GLU A 38 -5.91 -4.60 6.00
C GLU A 38 -7.43 -4.46 5.90
N PRO A 39 -8.18 -4.76 6.98
CA PRO A 39 -9.63 -4.70 6.95
C PRO A 39 -10.07 -3.29 6.58
N GLU A 40 -10.85 -3.16 5.52
CA GLU A 40 -11.60 -1.93 5.22
C GLU A 40 -12.59 -1.75 6.39
N PRO A 41 -12.47 -0.69 7.21
CA PRO A 41 -12.33 0.73 6.85
C PRO A 41 -10.97 1.41 7.16
N LEU A 42 -9.99 0.71 7.74
CA LEU A 42 -8.75 1.34 8.24
C LEU A 42 -7.90 1.96 7.13
N ARG A 43 -7.75 1.26 6.00
CA ARG A 43 -7.00 1.75 4.84
C ARG A 43 -7.62 3.02 4.26
N TRP A 44 -8.95 3.05 4.14
CA TRP A 44 -9.69 4.22 3.67
C TRP A 44 -9.50 5.39 4.63
N LEU A 45 -9.63 5.13 5.94
CA LEU A 45 -9.46 6.14 6.98
C LEU A 45 -8.03 6.70 6.98
N GLY A 46 -7.01 5.86 6.82
CA GLY A 46 -5.61 6.28 6.75
C GLY A 46 -5.35 7.23 5.58
N VAL A 47 -5.77 6.86 4.38
CA VAL A 47 -5.63 7.71 3.18
C VAL A 47 -6.41 9.02 3.35
N HIS A 48 -7.66 8.97 3.80
CA HIS A 48 -8.48 10.17 4.01
C HIS A 48 -7.90 11.09 5.08
N THR A 49 -7.42 10.52 6.20
CA THR A 49 -6.80 11.28 7.29
C THR A 49 -5.55 11.99 6.79
N MET A 50 -4.72 11.32 5.99
CA MET A 50 -3.52 11.92 5.42
C MET A 50 -3.86 13.07 4.47
N TYR A 51 -4.83 12.90 3.55
CA TYR A 51 -5.29 13.98 2.69
C TYR A 51 -5.86 15.17 3.48
N GLN A 52 -6.61 14.91 4.56
CA GLN A 52 -7.14 16.00 5.40
C GLN A 52 -6.04 16.73 6.16
N LEU A 53 -5.02 16.02 6.67
CA LEU A 53 -3.87 16.63 7.31
C LEU A 53 -3.10 17.54 6.33
N TYR A 54 -2.85 17.08 5.10
CA TYR A 54 -2.23 17.91 4.07
C TYR A 54 -3.06 19.14 3.75
N ARG A 55 -4.39 18.99 3.59
CA ARG A 55 -5.27 20.12 3.32
C ARG A 55 -5.33 21.13 4.48
N ILE A 56 -5.17 20.67 5.72
CA ILE A 56 -5.07 21.53 6.90
C ILE A 56 -3.71 22.21 6.97
N ALA A 57 -2.62 21.52 6.61
CA ALA A 57 -1.28 22.09 6.52
C ALA A 57 -1.20 23.20 5.47
N ASP A 58 -1.66 22.93 4.23
CA ASP A 58 -1.71 23.92 3.15
C ASP A 58 -2.53 25.15 3.54
N ARG A 59 -3.68 24.95 4.21
CA ARG A 59 -4.51 26.06 4.68
C ARG A 59 -3.86 26.86 5.80
N ARG A 60 -3.01 26.24 6.62
CA ARG A 60 -2.23 26.92 7.67
C ARG A 60 -1.05 27.67 7.10
N GLU A 61 -0.41 27.16 6.05
CA GLU A 61 0.66 27.83 5.33
C GLU A 61 0.14 29.01 4.50
N ALA A 62 -1.02 28.88 3.85
CA ALA A 62 -1.65 29.95 3.08
C ALA A 62 -2.14 31.14 3.94
N ASN A 63 -2.34 30.94 5.25
CA ASN A 63 -2.82 31.97 6.18
C ASN A 63 -1.68 32.69 6.96
N GLY A 64 -0.43 32.58 6.52
CA GLY A 64 0.63 33.55 6.86
C GLY A 64 1.14 33.54 8.31
N LEU A 65 1.28 32.38 8.96
CA LEU A 65 1.85 32.29 10.32
C LEU A 65 3.22 31.60 10.33
N GLY A 66 4.29 32.42 10.37
CA GLY A 66 5.64 32.00 10.74
C GLY A 66 5.77 31.56 12.21
N ARG A 67 5.00 30.56 12.65
CA ARG A 67 5.11 29.99 14.02
C ARG A 67 5.00 28.46 14.02
N THR A 68 6.13 27.80 13.80
CA THR A 68 6.45 26.44 14.23
C THR A 68 6.57 26.38 15.75
N SER A 69 5.45 26.37 16.50
CA SER A 69 5.54 26.43 17.98
C SER A 69 4.88 25.28 18.74
N ARG A 70 3.93 24.53 18.15
CA ARG A 70 3.28 23.39 18.84
C ARG A 70 3.63 22.03 18.26
N LEU A 71 3.78 21.94 16.93
CA LEU A 71 4.23 20.71 16.27
C LEU A 71 5.74 20.49 16.46
N ALA A 72 6.55 21.55 16.42
CA ALA A 72 7.98 21.49 16.72
C ALA A 72 8.26 21.07 18.16
N ALA A 73 7.53 21.61 19.15
CA ALA A 73 7.65 21.22 20.56
C ALA A 73 7.22 19.76 20.83
N PHE A 74 6.29 19.23 20.03
CA PHE A 74 5.87 17.83 20.12
C PHE A 74 6.85 16.90 19.42
N ALA A 75 7.42 17.33 18.30
CA ALA A 75 8.51 16.64 17.62
C ALA A 75 9.77 16.58 18.49
N ASP A 76 10.22 17.68 19.11
CA ASP A 76 11.36 17.69 20.03
C ASP A 76 11.19 16.72 21.20
N ARG A 77 9.96 16.58 21.73
CA ARG A 77 9.67 15.63 22.80
C ARG A 77 9.64 14.16 22.33
N LEU A 78 9.36 13.92 21.06
CA LEU A 78 9.36 12.59 20.44
C LEU A 78 10.74 12.18 19.91
N THR A 79 11.56 13.15 19.51
CA THR A 79 12.89 12.93 18.92
C THR A 79 14.03 13.12 19.92
N GLY A 80 13.71 13.37 21.19
CA GLY A 80 14.69 13.45 22.28
C GLY A 80 15.19 12.07 22.71
N HIS A 81 16.08 11.48 21.91
CA HIS A 81 17.32 10.79 22.32
C HIS A 81 18.19 10.46 21.11
#